data_AF-A0A453BJA1-F1
#
_entry.id   AF-A0A453BJA1-F1
#
_cell.length_a   1.000
_cell.length_b   1.000
_cell.length_c   1.000
_cell.angle_alpha   90.00
_cell.angle_beta   90.00
_cell.angle_gamma   90.00
#
_symmetry.space_group_name_H-M   'P 1'
#
loop_
_entity.id
_entity.type
_entity.pdbx_description
1 polymer ?
#
loop_
_entity_poly.entity_id
_entity_poly.type
_entity_poly.pdbx_seq_one_letter_code
_entity_poly.pdbx_strand_id
1 'polypeptide(L)'
;MATFHGSTACYSWKLIWKCWAPPRVKFFHWLANQDRCWTAERLARHGLQHHPRCLLCNQQPETVRRLLLECPLARQAWHETLAWLRIPAPAPTQELSLMDWWKHAKDDTPSILRKA
;
A
#
# COMPACT_ATOMS: atom_id res chain seq x y z
N MET A 1 -36.20 2.98 -4.04
CA MET A 1 -34.94 2.21 -4.16
C MET A 1 -33.78 3.15 -3.90
N ALA A 2 -33.13 3.05 -2.74
CA ALA A 2 -32.03 3.95 -2.38
C ALA A 2 -30.74 3.48 -3.08
N THR A 3 -30.26 4.26 -4.06
CA THR A 3 -28.95 4.05 -4.66
C THR A 3 -27.89 4.72 -3.79
N PHE A 4 -26.94 3.93 -3.27
CA PHE A 4 -25.83 4.45 -2.47
C PHE A 4 -24.85 5.20 -3.39
N HIS A 5 -25.00 6.51 -3.49
CA HIS A 5 -24.03 7.43 -4.10
C HIS A 5 -22.75 7.49 -3.24
N GLY A 6 -21.98 6.40 -3.30
CA GLY A 6 -20.73 6.21 -2.56
C GLY A 6 -20.00 4.92 -2.96
N SER A 7 -20.55 4.13 -3.89
CA SER A 7 -19.86 2.99 -4.49
C SER A 7 -18.68 3.49 -5.33
N THR A 8 -17.53 3.66 -4.69
CA THR A 8 -16.26 3.74 -5.42
C THR A 8 -16.06 2.39 -6.12
N ALA A 9 -16.04 2.36 -7.46
CA ALA A 9 -15.68 1.19 -8.24
C ALA A 9 -14.16 0.95 -8.09
N CYS A 10 -13.76 0.54 -6.89
CA CYS A 10 -12.39 0.30 -6.54
C CYS A 10 -12.00 -1.06 -7.13
N TYR A 11 -11.42 -1.10 -8.34
CA TYR A 11 -10.98 -2.34 -9.00
C TYR A 11 -10.13 -3.23 -8.06
N SER A 12 -9.44 -2.60 -7.12
CA SER A 12 -8.62 -3.18 -6.07
C SER A 12 -9.38 -3.91 -4.95
N TRP A 13 -10.70 -3.79 -4.82
CA TRP A 13 -11.45 -4.46 -3.76
C TRP A 13 -11.31 -5.99 -3.82
N LYS A 14 -11.32 -6.57 -5.04
CA LYS A 14 -11.16 -8.02 -5.20
C LYS A 14 -9.77 -8.47 -4.74
N LEU A 15 -8.73 -7.70 -5.06
CA LEU A 15 -7.35 -8.00 -4.64
C LEU A 15 -7.20 -7.96 -3.12
N ILE A 16 -7.75 -6.94 -2.47
CA ILE A 16 -7.65 -6.76 -1.01
C ILE A 16 -8.49 -7.79 -0.26
N TRP A 17 -9.75 -7.99 -0.66
CA TRP A 17 -10.68 -8.79 0.13
C TRP A 17 -10.59 -10.28 -0.14
N LYS A 18 -10.19 -10.70 -1.35
CA LYS A 18 -10.04 -12.13 -1.70
C LYS A 18 -8.70 -12.74 -1.32
N CYS A 19 -7.66 -11.95 -1.02
CA CYS A 19 -6.36 -12.52 -0.65
C CYS A 19 -6.42 -13.25 0.71
N TRP A 20 -5.44 -14.10 0.99
CA TRP A 20 -5.34 -14.83 2.25
C TRP A 20 -4.90 -13.98 3.48
N ALA A 21 -4.68 -12.68 3.30
CA ALA A 21 -4.16 -11.84 4.39
C ALA A 21 -5.14 -11.77 5.59
N PRO A 22 -4.63 -11.67 6.83
CA PRO A 22 -5.48 -11.44 8.00
C PRO A 22 -6.35 -10.18 7.86
N PRO A 23 -7.55 -10.13 8.46
CA PRO A 23 -8.46 -8.98 8.33
C PRO A 23 -7.84 -7.63 8.66
N ARG A 24 -6.93 -7.58 9.64
CA ARG A 24 -6.20 -6.35 10.02
C ARG A 24 -5.34 -5.82 8.87
N VAL A 25 -4.67 -6.71 8.14
CA VAL A 25 -3.83 -6.35 6.99
C VAL A 25 -4.70 -5.88 5.82
N LYS A 26 -5.82 -6.58 5.56
CA LYS A 26 -6.79 -6.16 4.54
C LYS A 26 -7.36 -4.77 4.81
N PHE A 27 -7.75 -4.50 6.06
CA PHE A 27 -8.26 -3.21 6.49
C PHE A 27 -7.22 -2.10 6.35
N PHE A 28 -5.99 -2.35 6.79
CA PHE A 28 -4.89 -1.42 6.62
C PHE A 28 -4.70 -1.07 5.15
N HIS A 29 -4.63 -2.07 4.28
CA HIS A 29 -4.44 -1.87 2.84
C HIS A 29 -5.60 -1.08 2.20
N TRP A 30 -6.83 -1.36 2.63
CA TRP A 30 -8.01 -0.62 2.19
C TRP A 30 -7.94 0.86 2.57
N LEU A 31 -7.53 1.17 3.80
CA LEU A 31 -7.34 2.55 4.25
C LEU A 31 -6.19 3.24 3.52
N ALA A 32 -5.08 2.52 3.29
CA ALA A 32 -3.93 3.04 2.55
C ALA A 32 -4.32 3.45 1.13
N ASN A 33 -5.14 2.63 0.45
CA ASN A 33 -5.62 2.94 -0.90
C ASN A 33 -6.58 4.14 -0.98
N GLN A 34 -7.09 4.61 0.15
CA GLN A 34 -7.97 5.78 0.22
C GLN A 34 -7.26 7.02 0.78
N ASP A 35 -5.94 6.96 1.00
CA ASP A 35 -5.18 7.96 1.75
C ASP A 35 -5.78 8.25 3.14
N ARG A 36 -6.32 7.19 3.76
CA ARG A 36 -6.97 7.20 5.08
C ARG A 36 -6.13 6.53 6.16
N CYS A 37 -4.83 6.38 5.96
CA CYS A 37 -3.90 6.08 7.04
C CYS A 37 -3.54 7.36 7.81
N TRP A 38 -3.20 7.23 9.09
CA TRP A 38 -2.71 8.34 9.91
C TRP A 38 -1.24 8.63 9.59
N THR A 39 -1.01 9.32 8.48
CA THR A 39 0.30 9.87 8.10
C THR A 39 0.46 11.31 8.59
N ALA A 40 1.69 11.81 8.67
CA ALA A 40 1.91 13.22 9.02
C ALA A 40 1.15 14.19 8.11
N GLU A 41 1.06 13.93 6.80
CA GLU A 41 0.26 14.71 5.86
C GLU A 41 -1.23 14.74 6.24
N ARG A 42 -1.79 13.60 6.67
CA ARG A 42 -3.19 13.56 7.08
C ARG A 42 -3.42 14.24 8.42
N LEU A 43 -2.51 14.07 9.38
CA LEU A 43 -2.54 14.78 10.65
C LEU A 43 -2.51 16.30 10.42
N ALA A 44 -1.65 16.78 9.51
CA ALA A 44 -1.55 18.18 9.12
C ALA A 44 -2.88 18.72 8.56
N ARG A 45 -3.55 17.98 7.67
CA ARG A 45 -4.87 18.34 7.12
C ARG A 45 -5.96 18.48 8.19
N HIS A 46 -5.82 17.77 9.32
CA HIS A 46 -6.76 17.82 10.44
C HIS A 46 -6.32 18.78 11.57
N GLY A 47 -5.25 19.56 11.37
CA GLY A 47 -4.74 20.48 12.40
C GLY A 47 -4.16 19.79 13.63
N LEU A 48 -3.80 18.51 13.52
CA LEU A 48 -3.19 17.73 14.60
C LEU A 48 -1.67 17.88 14.57
N GLN A 49 -1.05 17.71 15.75
CA GLN A 49 0.40 17.71 15.87
C GLN A 49 1.00 16.59 15.00
N HIS A 50 2.02 16.93 14.22
CA HIS A 50 2.65 16.01 13.29
C HIS A 50 4.15 16.35 13.12
N HIS A 51 4.94 15.35 12.76
CA HIS A 51 6.34 15.57 12.39
C HIS A 51 6.40 16.06 10.94
N PRO A 52 7.20 17.09 10.59
CA PRO A 52 7.30 17.59 9.21
C PRO A 52 7.91 16.61 8.18
N ARG A 53 8.45 15.46 8.63
CA ARG A 53 9.20 14.51 7.79
C ARG A 53 8.81 13.09 8.17
N CYS A 54 9.03 12.16 7.23
CA CYS A 54 8.84 10.72 7.44
C CYS A 54 9.69 10.23 8.61
N LEU A 55 9.06 9.53 9.55
CA LEU A 55 9.73 9.06 10.77
C LEU A 55 10.75 7.95 10.48
N LEU A 56 10.63 7.25 9.35
CA LEU A 56 11.53 6.15 8.99
C LEU A 56 12.86 6.64 8.40
N CYS A 57 12.82 7.65 7.50
CA CYS A 57 14.03 8.12 6.82
C CYS A 57 14.42 9.58 7.13
N ASN A 58 13.54 10.37 7.73
CA ASN A 58 13.74 11.77 8.08
C ASN A 58 14.18 12.69 6.91
N GLN A 59 13.87 12.32 5.67
CA GLN A 59 14.32 13.01 4.45
C GLN A 59 13.25 13.89 3.78
N GLN A 60 12.00 13.39 3.69
CA GLN A 60 10.91 14.05 2.95
C GLN A 60 9.60 13.99 3.75
N PRO A 61 8.60 14.82 3.44
CA PRO A 61 7.28 14.78 4.08
C PRO A 61 6.64 13.38 4.05
N GLU A 62 5.92 13.04 5.10
CA GLU A 62 5.29 11.72 5.22
C GLU A 62 3.91 11.67 4.56
N THR A 63 3.86 11.02 3.41
CA THR A 63 2.62 10.61 2.73
C THR A 63 2.48 9.08 2.78
N VAL A 64 1.29 8.54 2.48
CA VAL A 64 1.09 7.08 2.42
C VAL A 64 2.03 6.47 1.39
N ARG A 65 2.15 7.12 0.23
CA ARG A 65 3.08 6.75 -0.84
C ARG A 65 4.53 6.75 -0.37
N ARG A 66 4.97 7.79 0.34
CA ARG A 66 6.33 7.83 0.90
C ARG A 66 6.56 6.71 1.89
N LEU A 67 5.63 6.52 2.83
CA LEU A 67 5.77 5.52 3.89
C LEU A 67 5.83 4.09 3.35
N LEU A 68 5.06 3.77 2.31
CA LEU A 68 4.93 2.40 1.80
C LEU A 68 5.83 2.09 0.60
N LEU A 69 6.14 3.06 -0.25
CA LEU A 69 6.79 2.82 -1.55
C LEU A 69 8.13 3.55 -1.71
N GLU A 70 8.22 4.83 -1.35
CA GLU A 70 9.39 5.64 -1.71
C GLU A 70 10.46 5.72 -0.62
N CYS A 71 10.08 5.49 0.64
CA CYS A 71 11.01 5.55 1.76
C CYS A 71 12.14 4.52 1.53
N PRO A 72 13.42 4.91 1.65
CA PRO A 72 14.54 3.95 1.54
C PRO A 72 14.36 2.72 2.42
N LEU A 73 13.87 2.92 3.65
CA LEU A 73 13.64 1.84 4.61
C LEU A 73 12.47 0.93 4.18
N ALA A 74 11.41 1.50 3.61
CA ALA A 74 10.30 0.73 3.06
C ALA A 74 10.75 -0.09 1.82
N ARG A 75 11.54 0.51 0.93
CA ARG A 75 12.10 -0.19 -0.25
C ARG A 75 13.02 -1.34 0.17
N GLN A 76 13.86 -1.13 1.18
CA GLN A 76 14.68 -2.19 1.75
C GLN A 76 13.81 -3.34 2.29
N ALA A 77 12.77 -3.02 3.07
CA ALA A 77 11.85 -4.03 3.59
C ALA A 77 11.16 -4.83 2.47
N TRP A 78 10.75 -4.17 1.37
CA TRP A 78 10.23 -4.85 0.19
C TRP A 78 11.24 -5.80 -0.43
N HIS A 79 12.47 -5.33 -0.68
CA HIS A 79 13.53 -6.16 -1.25
C HIS A 79 13.82 -7.40 -0.39
N GLU A 80 14.01 -7.21 0.92
CA GLU A 80 14.28 -8.30 1.85
C GLU A 80 13.12 -9.29 1.92
N THR A 81 11.88 -8.80 2.00
CA THR A 81 10.69 -9.65 2.08
C THR A 81 10.47 -10.44 0.79
N LEU A 82 10.59 -9.81 -0.38
CA LEU A 82 10.42 -10.48 -1.67
C LEU A 82 11.51 -11.52 -1.92
N ALA A 83 12.76 -11.21 -1.54
CA ALA A 83 13.88 -12.15 -1.60
C ALA A 83 13.64 -13.35 -0.68
N TRP A 84 13.20 -13.11 0.57
CA TRP A 84 12.89 -14.16 1.53
C TRP A 84 11.76 -15.07 1.05
N LEU A 85 10.71 -14.51 0.45
CA LEU A 85 9.59 -15.25 -0.11
C LEU A 85 9.85 -15.87 -1.50
N ARG A 86 11.01 -15.57 -2.12
CA ARG A 86 11.37 -15.99 -3.48
C ARG A 86 10.32 -15.60 -4.53
N ILE A 87 9.70 -14.44 -4.37
CA ILE A 87 8.72 -13.92 -5.33
C ILE A 87 9.51 -13.16 -6.42
N PRO A 88 9.38 -13.51 -7.70
CA PRO A 88 10.13 -12.89 -8.79
C PRO A 88 9.57 -11.51 -9.21
N ALA A 89 8.97 -10.77 -8.27
CA ALA A 89 8.42 -9.44 -8.52
C ALA A 89 9.45 -8.36 -8.16
N PRO A 90 9.54 -7.28 -8.95
CA PRO A 90 10.37 -6.13 -8.57
C PRO A 90 9.79 -5.46 -7.32
N ALA A 91 10.63 -4.81 -6.51
CA ALA A 91 10.14 -3.95 -5.44
C ALA A 91 9.44 -2.71 -6.03
N PRO A 92 8.41 -2.16 -5.37
CA PRO A 92 7.72 -0.98 -5.87
C PRO A 92 8.69 0.19 -5.91
N THR A 93 8.90 0.74 -7.10
CA THR A 93 9.92 1.79 -7.34
C THR A 93 9.41 2.96 -8.15
N GLN A 94 8.48 2.76 -9.09
CA GLN A 94 8.01 3.81 -10.00
C GLN A 94 6.49 3.87 -10.14
N GLU A 95 5.77 2.95 -9.51
CA GLU A 95 4.32 2.83 -9.62
C GLU A 95 3.61 4.01 -8.96
N LEU A 96 2.44 4.39 -9.48
CA LEU A 96 1.62 5.50 -8.98
C LEU A 96 0.93 5.16 -7.64
N SER A 97 0.61 3.88 -7.42
CA SER A 97 0.04 3.39 -6.18
C SER A 97 0.55 1.99 -5.82
N LEU A 98 0.39 1.62 -4.54
CA LEU A 98 0.69 0.26 -4.07
C LEU A 98 -0.18 -0.79 -4.79
N MET A 99 -1.40 -0.41 -5.18
CA MET A 99 -2.30 -1.29 -5.92
C MET A 99 -1.82 -1.57 -7.34
N ASP A 100 -1.26 -0.55 -8.02
CA ASP A 100 -0.72 -0.72 -9.37
C ASP A 100 0.46 -1.71 -9.34
N TRP A 101 1.35 -1.54 -8.36
CA TRP A 101 2.44 -2.50 -8.13
C TRP A 101 1.91 -3.90 -7.83
N TRP A 102 0.95 -4.05 -6.90
CA TRP A 102 0.43 -5.37 -6.54
C TRP A 102 -0.25 -6.06 -7.73
N LYS A 103 -0.91 -5.29 -8.59
CA LYS A 103 -1.49 -5.83 -9.82
C LYS A 103 -0.41 -6.36 -10.76
N HIS A 104 0.63 -5.57 -11.05
CA HIS A 104 1.75 -6.00 -11.89
C HIS A 104 2.47 -7.21 -11.30
N ALA A 105 2.85 -7.15 -10.02
CA ALA A 105 3.51 -8.24 -9.32
C ALA A 105 2.71 -9.54 -9.35
N LYS A 106 1.38 -9.46 -9.20
CA LYS A 106 0.50 -10.64 -9.34
C LYS A 106 0.48 -11.16 -10.76
N ASP A 107 0.37 -10.29 -11.76
CA ASP A 107 0.29 -10.68 -13.17
C ASP A 107 1.61 -11.35 -13.62
N ASP A 108 2.75 -10.87 -13.16
CA ASP A 108 4.09 -11.43 -13.40
C ASP A 108 4.37 -12.73 -12.63
N THR A 109 3.70 -12.93 -11.49
CA THR A 109 3.87 -14.16 -10.70
C THR A 109 3.13 -15.32 -11.37
N PRO A 110 3.78 -16.47 -11.64
CA PRO A 110 3.13 -17.67 -12.17
C PRO A 110 1.94 -18.11 -11.30
N SER A 111 0.85 -18.57 -11.93
CA SER A 111 -0.39 -18.94 -11.22
C SER A 111 -0.18 -19.98 -10.10
N ILE A 112 0.80 -20.88 -10.26
CA ILE A 112 1.22 -21.88 -9.27
C ILE A 112 1.74 -21.25 -7.96
N LEU A 113 2.33 -20.06 -8.03
CA LEU A 113 2.87 -19.35 -6.87
C LEU A 113 1.88 -18.33 -6.28
N ARG A 114 0.77 -18.06 -6.96
CA ARG A 114 -0.31 -17.22 -6.44
C ARG A 114 -1.07 -18.01 -5.38
N LYS A 115 -0.63 -17.93 -4.12
CA LYS A 115 -1.44 -18.42 -2.99
C LYS A 115 -2.78 -17.66 -3.02
N ALA A 116 -3.87 -18.40 -3.25
CA ALA A 116 -5.23 -17.89 -3.34
C ALA A 116 -5.65 -17.16 -2.06
#